data_AF-A0A7Y6VB54-F1
#
_entry.id   AF-A0A7Y6VB54-F1
#
_cell.length_a   1.000
_cell.length_b   1.000
_cell.length_c   1.000
_cell.angle_alpha   90.00
_cell.angle_beta   90.00
_cell.angle_gamma   90.00
#
_symmetry.space_group_name_H-M   'P 1'
#
loop_
_entity.id
_entity.type
_entity.pdbx_description
1 polymer ?
#
loop_
_entity_poly.entity_id
_entity_poly.type
_entity_poly.pdbx_seq_one_letter_code
_entity_poly.pdbx_strand_id
1 'polypeptide(L)'
;MKQQQGAALVIVMALLSGALMLGMSGMQSALIDERLAGNYRASVQSQMSGEGFIAGAVSDENNDSLTEFLKNSLADLDDGESKTLSEDELIALSGNRLSEADSNLIVNVSRSGDQITLEAWGAQAGAKAPTVITFNASGAAQNFRSPFLACRQVLLNGSSLAASCSSNDTVCSQDPAGFISADSQTYNLLYNLGSEQGDRITLDGDADAYGNVRSQRDIILTGSSVITGNAYAQGAIIHGGGTRVWGEEVITKSSPQRCDLYLDSQGLSVEVENLKQQYGDSVGNIKMGTDKRRQWSLTPEGLFFYDEETRSSGSPVFSQCRFFDLPCILNFFVNFFRGLLGFNICNNNYVSCDSSQVGWTEHSQVIDNTIVVNNLTLTGNPTFIVSGLESDSQANPAQLRMVVEGEFNVSGGGRNGLVVEDNAHLELFVKGKTELGSNFQLGDTKPTRAGAPPLTINSSYSGVGDAVAVNSGSHLVGNIYAPGGKVSINSSRVTGSIWAQEIDALNDSRIIYNEENVVADSQAIETETAGESGNGFNWQWR
;
A
#
# COMPACT_ATOMS: atom_id res chain seq x y z
N MET A 1 -57.82 -70.30 57.37
CA MET A 1 -56.85 -70.06 56.28
C MET A 1 -55.85 -69.01 56.76
N LYS A 2 -54.68 -69.43 57.23
CA LYS A 2 -53.62 -68.58 57.81
C LYS A 2 -52.35 -68.80 56.98
N GLN A 3 -52.02 -67.94 56.01
CA GLN A 3 -50.66 -67.91 55.41
C GLN A 3 -50.31 -66.71 54.51
N GLN A 4 -51.00 -65.56 54.59
CA GLN A 4 -50.68 -64.41 53.69
C GLN A 4 -50.26 -63.10 54.38
N GLN A 5 -50.00 -63.10 55.69
CA GLN A 5 -49.60 -61.87 56.40
C GLN A 5 -48.09 -61.56 56.38
N GLY A 6 -47.23 -62.47 55.87
CA GLY A 6 -45.78 -62.24 55.78
C GLY A 6 -45.31 -61.63 54.44
N ALA A 7 -45.98 -61.94 53.32
CA ALA A 7 -45.59 -61.46 52.00
C ALA A 7 -45.86 -59.96 51.79
N ALA A 8 -46.92 -59.44 52.43
CA ALA A 8 -47.27 -58.03 52.35
C ALA A 8 -46.16 -57.11 52.91
N LEU A 9 -45.51 -57.51 54.00
CA LEU A 9 -44.40 -56.74 54.58
C LEU A 9 -43.20 -56.66 53.63
N VAL A 10 -42.86 -57.78 52.98
CA VAL A 10 -41.73 -57.85 52.04
C VAL A 10 -42.02 -57.06 50.77
N ILE A 11 -43.25 -57.14 50.24
CA ILE A 11 -43.68 -56.36 49.07
C ILE A 11 -43.69 -54.86 49.40
N VAL A 12 -44.20 -54.47 50.57
CA VAL A 12 -44.18 -53.06 51.01
C VAL A 12 -42.75 -52.58 51.20
N MET A 13 -41.86 -53.35 51.82
CA MET A 13 -40.44 -52.97 51.93
C MET A 13 -39.75 -52.86 50.57
N ALA A 14 -40.00 -53.79 49.63
CA ALA A 14 -39.44 -53.72 48.29
C ALA A 14 -39.93 -52.48 47.53
N LEU A 15 -41.23 -52.14 47.65
CA LEU A 15 -41.80 -50.93 47.06
C LEU A 15 -41.27 -49.65 47.71
N LEU A 16 -41.07 -49.64 49.03
CA LEU A 16 -40.56 -48.49 49.77
C LEU A 16 -39.07 -48.26 49.49
N SER A 17 -38.28 -49.33 49.34
CA SER A 17 -36.88 -49.27 48.88
C SER A 17 -36.79 -48.79 47.43
N GLY A 18 -37.67 -49.27 46.54
CA GLY A 18 -37.76 -48.78 45.16
C GLY A 18 -38.13 -47.30 45.07
N ALA A 19 -39.09 -46.85 45.89
CA ALA A 19 -39.47 -45.45 45.98
C ALA A 19 -38.34 -44.56 46.54
N LEU A 20 -37.59 -45.04 47.55
CA LEU A 20 -36.42 -44.33 48.10
C LEU A 20 -35.28 -44.22 47.09
N MET A 21 -35.00 -45.27 46.32
CA MET A 21 -33.97 -45.22 45.26
C MET A 21 -34.36 -44.24 44.15
N LEU A 22 -35.62 -44.22 43.73
CA LEU A 22 -36.12 -43.24 42.76
C LEU A 22 -36.06 -41.81 43.31
N GLY A 23 -36.40 -41.61 44.59
CA GLY A 23 -36.29 -40.32 45.26
C GLY A 23 -34.85 -39.81 45.38
N MET A 24 -33.90 -40.68 45.72
CA MET A 24 -32.47 -40.33 45.76
C MET A 24 -31.91 -40.03 44.37
N SER A 25 -32.31 -40.79 43.34
CA SER A 25 -31.90 -40.52 41.96
C SER A 25 -32.43 -39.17 41.46
N GLY A 26 -33.67 -38.80 41.83
CA GLY A 26 -34.23 -37.48 41.51
C GLY A 26 -33.51 -36.34 42.23
N MET A 27 -33.16 -36.52 43.50
CA MET A 27 -32.41 -35.52 44.28
C MET A 27 -30.96 -35.37 43.78
N GLN A 28 -30.31 -36.46 43.38
CA GLN A 28 -28.97 -36.42 42.77
C GLN A 28 -28.99 -35.69 41.42
N SER A 29 -30.01 -35.93 40.58
CA SER A 29 -30.18 -35.20 39.32
C SER A 29 -30.36 -33.70 39.57
N ALA A 30 -31.22 -33.33 40.53
CA ALA A 30 -31.45 -31.93 40.88
C ALA A 30 -30.19 -31.21 41.40
N LEU A 31 -29.36 -31.90 42.21
CA LEU A 31 -28.08 -31.37 42.67
C LEU A 31 -27.06 -31.20 41.55
N ILE A 32 -27.08 -32.07 40.54
CA ILE A 32 -26.23 -31.95 39.35
C ILE A 32 -26.67 -30.75 38.52
N ASP A 33 -27.98 -30.60 38.27
CA ASP A 33 -28.53 -29.48 37.52
C ASP A 33 -28.26 -28.13 38.22
N GLU A 34 -28.36 -28.08 39.55
CA GLU A 34 -28.03 -26.89 40.34
C GLU A 34 -26.54 -26.53 40.22
N ARG A 35 -25.64 -27.51 40.28
CA ARG A 35 -24.20 -27.28 40.09
C ARG A 35 -23.87 -26.84 38.67
N LEU A 36 -24.51 -27.41 37.66
CA LEU A 36 -24.34 -27.01 36.26
C LEU A 36 -24.85 -25.59 36.02
N ALA A 37 -26.03 -25.25 36.54
CA ALA A 37 -26.58 -23.90 36.47
C ALA A 37 -25.71 -22.89 37.23
N GLY A 38 -25.16 -23.28 38.39
CA GLY A 38 -24.20 -22.48 39.15
C GLY A 38 -22.91 -22.22 38.39
N ASN A 39 -22.31 -23.26 37.80
CA ASN A 39 -21.11 -23.15 36.97
C ASN A 39 -21.36 -22.31 35.72
N TYR A 40 -22.51 -22.50 35.06
CA TYR A 40 -22.90 -21.73 33.88
C TYR A 40 -23.06 -20.24 34.23
N ARG A 41 -23.76 -19.93 35.32
CA ARG A 41 -23.90 -18.55 35.81
C ARG A 41 -22.54 -17.92 36.13
N ALA A 42 -21.65 -18.66 36.78
CA ALA A 42 -20.29 -18.19 37.07
C ALA A 42 -19.48 -17.93 35.79
N SER A 43 -19.60 -18.79 34.79
CA SER A 43 -18.94 -18.62 33.48
C SER A 43 -19.46 -17.40 32.72
N VAL A 44 -20.78 -17.20 32.66
CA VAL A 44 -21.37 -16.04 31.99
C VAL A 44 -20.99 -14.75 32.70
N GLN A 45 -20.93 -14.76 34.04
CA GLN A 45 -20.50 -13.58 34.80
C GLN A 45 -19.01 -13.27 34.61
N SER A 46 -18.16 -14.30 34.56
CA SER A 46 -16.73 -14.19 34.19
C SER A 46 -16.55 -13.56 32.80
N GLN A 47 -17.31 -14.02 31.82
CA GLN A 47 -17.29 -13.48 30.46
C GLN A 47 -17.79 -12.03 30.40
N MET A 48 -18.91 -11.69 31.05
CA MET A 48 -19.43 -10.32 31.08
C MET A 48 -18.44 -9.34 31.73
N SER A 49 -17.69 -9.77 32.75
CA SER A 49 -16.61 -8.95 33.32
C SER A 49 -15.47 -8.74 32.33
N GLY A 50 -15.06 -9.78 31.59
CA GLY A 50 -14.04 -9.65 30.54
C GLY A 50 -14.49 -8.75 29.38
N GLU A 51 -15.73 -8.89 28.93
CA GLU A 51 -16.34 -8.05 27.89
C GLU A 51 -16.49 -6.59 28.35
N GLY A 52 -16.93 -6.36 29.59
CA GLY A 52 -17.04 -5.03 30.17
C GLY A 52 -15.69 -4.32 30.26
N PHE A 53 -14.64 -5.05 30.64
CA PHE A 53 -13.28 -4.53 30.63
C PHE A 53 -12.80 -4.16 29.23
N ILE A 54 -12.92 -5.07 28.26
CA ILE A 54 -12.48 -4.81 26.88
C ILE A 54 -13.27 -3.66 26.26
N ALA A 55 -14.58 -3.58 26.49
CA ALA A 55 -15.40 -2.47 26.01
C ALA A 55 -14.97 -1.13 26.62
N GLY A 56 -14.57 -1.11 27.90
CA GLY A 56 -14.02 0.08 28.54
C GLY A 56 -12.63 0.44 28.02
N ALA A 57 -11.76 -0.54 27.82
CA ALA A 57 -10.41 -0.36 27.30
C ALA A 57 -10.40 0.14 25.84
N VAL A 58 -11.34 -0.32 25.02
CA VAL A 58 -11.47 0.02 23.59
C VAL A 58 -12.42 1.21 23.35
N SER A 59 -12.95 1.83 24.40
CA SER A 59 -13.82 3.00 24.25
C SER A 59 -13.05 4.21 23.70
N ASP A 60 -13.70 5.02 22.86
CA ASP A 60 -13.09 6.19 22.21
C ASP A 60 -12.48 7.18 23.23
N GLU A 61 -13.03 7.25 24.44
CA GLU A 61 -12.54 8.09 25.55
C GLU A 61 -11.18 7.63 26.11
N ASN A 62 -10.82 6.36 25.96
CA ASN A 62 -9.60 5.74 26.52
C ASN A 62 -8.53 5.44 25.46
N ASN A 63 -8.73 5.88 24.21
CA ASN A 63 -7.87 5.55 23.07
C ASN A 63 -6.41 5.99 23.30
N ASP A 64 -6.21 7.17 23.90
CA ASP A 64 -4.88 7.69 24.25
C ASP A 64 -4.17 6.79 25.29
N SER A 65 -4.88 6.40 26.34
CA SER A 65 -4.35 5.56 27.42
C SER A 65 -4.06 4.14 26.94
N LEU A 66 -4.95 3.57 26.11
CA LEU A 66 -4.75 2.27 25.47
C LEU A 66 -3.49 2.29 24.58
N THR A 67 -3.31 3.37 23.81
CA THR A 67 -2.17 3.52 22.90
C THR A 67 -0.85 3.63 23.65
N GLU A 68 -0.80 4.49 24.66
CA GLU A 68 0.40 4.68 25.48
C GLU A 68 0.76 3.39 26.23
N PHE A 69 -0.27 2.72 26.76
CA PHE A 69 -0.12 1.42 27.40
C PHE A 69 0.44 0.35 26.45
N LEU A 70 -0.16 0.21 25.25
CA LEU A 70 0.29 -0.76 24.26
C LEU A 70 1.71 -0.44 23.81
N LYS A 71 2.07 0.84 23.57
CA LYS A 71 3.45 1.23 23.23
C LYS A 71 4.45 0.83 24.31
N ASN A 72 4.15 1.11 25.58
CA ASN A 72 5.03 0.81 26.69
C ASN A 72 5.10 -0.69 26.97
N SER A 73 3.99 -1.41 26.83
CA SER A 73 3.93 -2.86 27.07
C SER A 73 4.51 -3.69 25.92
N LEU A 74 4.43 -3.19 24.67
CA LEU A 74 4.98 -3.84 23.49
C LEU A 74 6.48 -3.58 23.30
N ALA A 75 7.03 -2.53 23.92
CA ALA A 75 8.46 -2.26 23.87
C ALA A 75 9.29 -3.39 24.51
N ASP A 76 8.69 -4.11 25.46
CA ASP A 76 9.31 -5.18 26.23
C ASP A 76 8.86 -6.60 25.78
N LEU A 77 7.99 -6.73 24.78
CA LEU A 77 7.42 -8.01 24.33
C LEU A 77 8.03 -8.45 22.99
N ASP A 78 8.82 -9.52 23.01
CA ASP A 78 9.32 -10.18 21.81
C ASP A 78 8.19 -10.95 21.09
N ASP A 79 8.42 -11.27 19.81
CA ASP A 79 7.45 -12.00 18.98
C ASP A 79 7.18 -13.41 19.55
N GLY A 80 5.92 -13.72 19.81
CA GLY A 80 5.47 -14.97 20.43
C GLY A 80 5.49 -14.98 21.97
N GLU A 81 5.82 -13.86 22.63
CA GLU A 81 5.81 -13.74 24.09
C GLU A 81 4.46 -13.20 24.61
N SER A 82 4.10 -13.59 25.83
CA SER A 82 2.88 -13.13 26.52
C SER A 82 3.20 -12.57 27.90
N LYS A 83 2.62 -11.41 28.25
CA LYS A 83 2.75 -10.77 29.55
C LYS A 83 1.38 -10.65 30.23
N THR A 84 1.32 -11.03 31.50
CA THR A 84 0.15 -10.76 32.36
C THR A 84 0.27 -9.37 32.98
N LEU A 85 -0.80 -8.59 32.94
CA LEU A 85 -0.82 -7.22 33.43
C LEU A 85 -0.91 -7.16 34.95
N SER A 86 -0.13 -6.25 35.53
CA SER A 86 -0.22 -5.89 36.95
C SER A 86 -1.44 -5.01 37.25
N GLU A 87 -1.83 -4.90 38.52
CA GLU A 87 -2.98 -4.07 38.93
C GLU A 87 -2.83 -2.60 38.51
N ASP A 88 -1.62 -2.03 38.62
CA ASP A 88 -1.33 -0.65 38.19
C ASP A 88 -1.50 -0.47 36.67
N GLU A 89 -1.07 -1.47 35.89
CA GLU A 89 -1.20 -1.51 34.43
C GLU A 89 -2.67 -1.63 33.98
N LEU A 90 -3.49 -2.40 34.72
CA LEU A 90 -4.93 -2.53 34.47
C LEU A 90 -5.67 -1.22 34.73
N ILE A 91 -5.29 -0.49 35.78
CA ILE A 91 -5.86 0.83 36.11
C ILE A 91 -5.48 1.86 35.04
N ALA A 92 -4.25 1.82 34.53
CA ALA A 92 -3.80 2.68 33.44
C ALA A 92 -4.57 2.42 32.14
N LEU A 93 -4.78 1.16 31.77
CA LEU A 93 -5.51 0.78 30.54
C LEU A 93 -7.00 1.13 30.56
N SER A 94 -7.61 1.15 31.75
CA SER A 94 -9.05 1.36 31.95
C SER A 94 -9.45 2.81 32.22
N GLY A 95 -8.48 3.74 32.26
CA GLY A 95 -8.75 5.17 32.48
C GLY A 95 -9.38 5.49 33.84
N ASN A 96 -8.95 4.81 34.91
CA ASN A 96 -9.51 4.92 36.28
C ASN A 96 -10.99 4.50 36.43
N ARG A 97 -11.55 3.73 35.48
CA ARG A 97 -12.94 3.25 35.54
C ARG A 97 -13.12 1.89 36.23
N LEU A 98 -12.04 1.24 36.65
CA LEU A 98 -12.13 0.03 37.47
C LEU A 98 -12.66 0.42 38.86
N SER A 99 -13.91 0.07 39.10
CA SER A 99 -14.50 0.06 40.44
C SER A 99 -13.89 -1.12 41.23
N GLU A 100 -13.89 -1.07 42.56
CA GLU A 100 -13.44 -2.16 43.46
C GLU A 100 -14.06 -3.55 43.15
N ALA A 101 -15.11 -3.59 42.31
CA ALA A 101 -15.74 -4.78 41.74
C ALA A 101 -14.87 -5.57 40.74
N ASP A 102 -13.78 -5.01 40.21
CA ASP A 102 -12.91 -5.64 39.19
C ASP A 102 -11.63 -6.30 39.76
N SER A 103 -11.55 -6.46 41.09
CA SER A 103 -10.40 -7.00 41.84
C SER A 103 -9.98 -8.45 41.51
N ASN A 104 -10.58 -9.04 40.48
CA ASN A 104 -10.40 -10.43 40.07
C ASN A 104 -10.21 -10.57 38.54
N LEU A 105 -9.86 -9.50 37.85
CA LEU A 105 -9.58 -9.51 36.42
C LEU A 105 -8.11 -9.89 36.16
N ILE A 106 -7.88 -10.87 35.28
CA ILE A 106 -6.54 -11.21 34.77
C ILE A 106 -6.51 -10.87 33.30
N VAL A 107 -5.57 -10.05 32.86
CA VAL A 107 -5.42 -9.70 31.44
C VAL A 107 -4.04 -10.15 30.97
N ASN A 108 -4.03 -10.89 29.87
CA ASN A 108 -2.80 -11.26 29.17
C ASN A 108 -2.71 -10.50 27.85
N VAL A 109 -1.52 -10.01 27.54
CA VAL A 109 -1.19 -9.37 26.27
C VAL A 109 -0.17 -10.26 25.57
N SER A 110 -0.42 -10.61 24.31
CA SER A 110 0.51 -11.37 23.48
C SER A 110 0.71 -10.73 22.12
N ARG A 111 1.88 -10.94 21.53
CA ARG A 111 2.21 -10.45 20.18
C ARG A 111 2.57 -11.61 19.27
N SER A 112 2.04 -11.61 18.05
CA SER A 112 2.37 -12.55 16.97
C SER A 112 2.45 -11.79 15.65
N GLY A 113 3.65 -11.42 15.22
CA GLY A 113 3.90 -10.55 14.07
C GLY A 113 3.26 -9.16 14.26
N ASP A 114 2.36 -8.80 13.33
CA ASP A 114 1.56 -7.58 13.40
C ASP A 114 0.27 -7.77 14.21
N GLN A 115 0.02 -8.91 14.86
CA GLN A 115 -1.18 -9.06 15.68
C GLN A 115 -0.86 -8.92 17.17
N ILE A 116 -1.60 -8.06 17.87
CA ILE A 116 -1.59 -7.94 19.33
C ILE A 116 -2.89 -8.56 19.83
N THR A 117 -2.83 -9.50 20.76
CA THR A 117 -4.01 -10.12 21.34
C THR A 117 -4.10 -9.78 22.82
N LEU A 118 -5.24 -9.19 23.23
CA LEU A 118 -5.61 -9.01 24.64
C LEU A 118 -6.60 -10.10 25.03
N GLU A 119 -6.26 -10.88 26.04
CA GLU A 119 -7.13 -11.89 26.63
C GLU A 119 -7.52 -11.47 28.05
N ALA A 120 -8.78 -11.11 28.27
CA ALA A 120 -9.29 -10.71 29.58
C ALA A 120 -10.08 -11.86 30.22
N TRP A 121 -9.74 -12.19 31.47
CA TRP A 121 -10.37 -13.24 32.27
C TRP A 121 -10.99 -12.63 33.52
N GLY A 122 -12.31 -12.57 33.62
CA GLY A 122 -12.96 -12.28 34.90
C GLY A 122 -12.89 -13.49 35.82
N ALA A 123 -12.43 -13.37 37.07
CA ALA A 123 -12.45 -14.49 38.02
C ALA A 123 -13.71 -14.46 38.90
N GLN A 124 -14.72 -15.24 38.50
CA GLN A 124 -15.93 -15.48 39.29
C GLN A 124 -16.02 -16.96 39.66
N ALA A 125 -15.87 -17.28 40.95
CA ALA A 125 -16.08 -18.63 41.51
C ALA A 125 -15.30 -19.78 40.81
N GLY A 126 -14.11 -19.49 40.25
CA GLY A 126 -13.23 -20.46 39.60
C GLY A 126 -13.57 -20.79 38.14
N ALA A 127 -14.63 -20.19 37.58
CA ALA A 127 -14.91 -20.26 36.15
C ALA A 127 -13.96 -19.31 35.40
N LYS A 128 -13.37 -19.80 34.30
CA LYS A 128 -12.44 -19.07 33.45
C LYS A 128 -12.99 -19.06 32.02
N ALA A 129 -13.63 -17.97 31.62
CA ALA A 129 -14.02 -17.73 30.24
C ALA A 129 -13.24 -16.50 29.74
N PRO A 130 -12.33 -16.65 28.77
CA PRO A 130 -11.60 -15.51 28.24
C PRO A 130 -12.47 -14.75 27.24
N THR A 131 -12.45 -13.44 27.34
CA THR A 131 -12.82 -12.57 26.23
C THR A 131 -11.53 -12.19 25.52
N VAL A 132 -11.45 -12.50 24.23
CA VAL A 132 -10.25 -12.29 23.41
C VAL A 132 -10.54 -11.22 22.37
N ILE A 133 -9.68 -10.22 22.30
CA ILE A 133 -9.67 -9.25 21.20
C ILE A 133 -8.28 -9.25 20.57
N THR A 134 -8.25 -9.37 19.25
CA THR A 134 -7.01 -9.33 18.46
C THR A 134 -7.02 -8.07 17.62
N PHE A 135 -5.99 -7.24 17.82
CA PHE A 135 -5.71 -6.05 17.06
C PHE A 135 -4.67 -6.40 16.00
N ASN A 136 -4.80 -5.79 14.83
CA ASN A 136 -3.69 -5.71 13.89
C ASN A 136 -2.89 -4.44 14.25
N ALA A 137 -1.72 -4.62 14.84
CA ALA A 137 -0.66 -3.63 15.02
C ALA A 137 -0.14 -3.03 13.71
N SER A 138 -0.68 -3.43 12.55
CA SER A 138 -0.57 -2.68 11.30
C SER A 138 -1.29 -1.31 11.33
N GLY A 139 -1.39 -0.66 12.50
CA GLY A 139 -2.34 0.44 12.73
C GLY A 139 -2.02 1.38 13.89
N ALA A 140 -0.77 1.48 14.35
CA ALA A 140 -0.36 2.48 15.35
C ALA A 140 0.70 3.48 14.85
N ALA A 141 0.67 3.69 13.55
CA ALA A 141 1.24 4.85 12.91
C ALA A 141 0.08 5.79 12.58
N GLN A 142 -0.30 6.66 13.53
CA GLN A 142 -0.67 8.04 13.20
C GLN A 142 0.57 8.70 12.57
N ASN A 143 0.96 8.20 11.40
CA ASN A 143 2.01 8.70 10.55
C ASN A 143 1.28 9.23 9.35
N PHE A 144 0.95 10.52 9.40
CA PHE A 144 1.10 11.45 8.28
C PHE A 144 1.66 10.73 7.05
N ARG A 145 0.79 10.21 6.17
CA ARG A 145 1.22 9.44 5.00
C ARG A 145 2.03 10.37 4.13
N SER A 146 3.36 10.21 4.18
CA SER A 146 4.26 11.07 3.43
C SER A 146 4.25 10.65 1.97
N PRO A 147 3.96 11.56 1.04
CA PRO A 147 3.99 11.22 -0.37
C PRO A 147 5.41 10.91 -0.85
N PHE A 148 6.43 11.50 -0.21
CA PHE A 148 7.83 11.23 -0.53
C PHE A 148 8.54 10.67 0.70
N LEU A 149 8.62 9.34 0.75
CA LEU A 149 9.18 8.59 1.87
C LEU A 149 10.48 7.94 1.44
N ALA A 150 11.55 8.24 2.18
CA ALA A 150 12.83 7.56 2.02
C ALA A 150 13.26 6.90 3.33
N CYS A 151 13.97 5.79 3.22
CA CYS A 151 14.49 5.10 4.39
C CYS A 151 15.93 5.42 4.76
N ARG A 152 16.66 6.13 3.90
CA ARG A 152 18.02 6.58 4.20
C ARG A 152 18.20 8.05 3.87
N GLN A 153 17.88 8.42 2.63
CA GLN A 153 18.22 9.73 2.12
C GLN A 153 17.12 10.31 1.25
N VAL A 154 16.83 11.59 1.47
CA VAL A 154 16.18 12.45 0.48
C VAL A 154 17.17 13.57 0.13
N LEU A 155 17.51 13.72 -1.15
CA LEU A 155 18.36 14.79 -1.65
C LEU A 155 17.61 15.59 -2.70
N LEU A 156 17.46 16.90 -2.47
CA LEU A 156 17.04 17.86 -3.48
C LEU A 156 18.23 18.76 -3.80
N ASN A 157 18.63 18.87 -5.06
CA ASN A 157 19.79 19.64 -5.50
C ASN A 157 19.47 20.58 -6.68
N GLY A 158 20.22 21.68 -6.81
CA GLY A 158 20.02 22.65 -7.89
C GLY A 158 18.80 23.51 -7.60
N SER A 159 17.97 23.83 -8.59
CA SER A 159 16.67 24.50 -8.37
C SER A 159 15.53 23.48 -8.33
N SER A 160 15.76 22.32 -7.71
CA SER A 160 14.76 21.26 -7.59
C SER A 160 13.64 21.65 -6.62
N LEU A 161 12.43 21.15 -6.88
CA LEU A 161 11.22 21.50 -6.14
C LEU A 161 10.48 20.26 -5.65
N ALA A 162 10.13 20.24 -4.36
CA ALA A 162 9.13 19.35 -3.80
C ALA A 162 7.89 20.14 -3.39
N ALA A 163 6.70 19.72 -3.83
CA ALA A 163 5.45 20.40 -3.49
C ALA A 163 4.25 19.45 -3.47
N SER A 164 3.12 19.94 -2.98
CA SER A 164 1.82 19.29 -3.17
C SER A 164 0.77 20.23 -3.75
N CYS A 165 -0.26 19.63 -4.33
CA CYS A 165 -1.36 20.27 -5.04
C CYS A 165 -2.64 19.44 -4.87
N SER A 166 -3.80 20.08 -5.07
CA SER A 166 -5.07 19.39 -5.27
C SER A 166 -5.60 19.81 -6.63
N SER A 167 -5.60 18.86 -7.57
CA SER A 167 -6.18 19.06 -8.91
C SER A 167 -6.77 17.76 -9.42
N ASN A 168 -8.05 17.80 -9.77
CA ASN A 168 -8.82 16.66 -10.27
C ASN A 168 -8.84 16.58 -11.81
N ASP A 169 -8.70 17.71 -12.50
CA ASP A 169 -8.92 17.80 -13.94
C ASP A 169 -7.66 18.09 -14.74
N THR A 170 -6.56 18.52 -14.10
CA THR A 170 -5.32 18.89 -14.79
C THR A 170 -4.09 18.45 -14.02
N VAL A 171 -3.00 18.15 -14.74
CA VAL A 171 -1.68 18.00 -14.15
C VAL A 171 -1.38 19.23 -13.28
N CYS A 172 -0.93 18.99 -12.04
CA CYS A 172 -0.70 20.07 -11.09
C CYS A 172 0.17 21.20 -11.65
N SER A 173 -0.21 22.43 -11.29
CA SER A 173 0.53 23.64 -11.66
C SER A 173 1.98 23.53 -11.20
N GLN A 174 2.86 24.22 -11.92
CA GLN A 174 4.27 24.38 -11.57
C GLN A 174 4.53 25.66 -10.76
N ASP A 175 3.49 26.47 -10.60
CA ASP A 175 3.51 27.76 -9.93
C ASP A 175 3.25 27.60 -8.44
N PRO A 176 4.10 28.18 -7.56
CA PRO A 176 3.86 28.29 -6.13
C PRO A 176 2.45 28.72 -5.74
N ALA A 177 1.78 29.56 -6.54
CA ALA A 177 0.42 30.00 -6.28
C ALA A 177 -0.64 28.87 -6.27
N GLY A 178 -0.33 27.73 -6.90
CA GLY A 178 -1.21 26.56 -6.96
C GLY A 178 -0.87 25.45 -5.97
N PHE A 179 0.13 25.65 -5.09
CA PHE A 179 0.51 24.65 -4.10
C PHE A 179 -0.30 24.78 -2.82
N ILE A 180 -0.49 23.64 -2.17
CA ILE A 180 -1.15 23.58 -0.87
C ILE A 180 -0.15 24.06 0.19
N SER A 181 -0.57 24.99 1.03
CA SER A 181 0.28 25.50 2.11
C SER A 181 0.55 24.41 3.15
N ALA A 182 1.72 24.46 3.79
CA ALA A 182 2.10 23.51 4.83
C ALA A 182 1.09 23.42 5.99
N ASP A 183 0.40 24.52 6.32
CA ASP A 183 -0.63 24.56 7.37
C ASP A 183 -1.90 23.79 6.99
N SER A 184 -2.16 23.63 5.69
CA SER A 184 -3.33 22.91 5.18
C SER A 184 -3.02 21.44 4.89
N GLN A 185 -1.74 21.04 4.91
CA GLN A 185 -1.32 19.66 4.66
C GLN A 185 -1.53 18.80 5.91
N THR A 186 -2.18 17.66 5.74
CA THR A 186 -2.37 16.64 6.79
C THR A 186 -1.26 15.57 6.76
N TYR A 187 -0.12 15.88 6.16
CA TYR A 187 1.03 14.98 6.01
C TYR A 187 2.36 15.73 6.02
N ASN A 188 3.46 15.00 6.24
CA ASN A 188 4.80 15.50 5.98
C ASN A 188 5.11 15.27 4.51
N LEU A 189 5.37 16.32 3.74
CA LEU A 189 5.68 16.23 2.32
C LEU A 189 6.90 15.34 2.07
N LEU A 190 8.00 15.59 2.80
CA LEU A 190 9.21 14.78 2.77
C LEU A 190 9.38 14.07 4.10
N TYR A 191 9.59 12.76 4.06
CA TYR A 191 9.86 11.98 5.26
C TYR A 191 11.04 11.02 5.08
N ASN A 192 12.10 11.23 5.86
CA ASN A 192 13.18 10.28 6.04
C ASN A 192 12.98 9.44 7.32
N LEU A 193 12.80 8.13 7.15
CA LEU A 193 12.71 7.13 8.22
C LEU A 193 14.08 6.59 8.65
N GLY A 194 15.16 6.98 7.98
CA GLY A 194 16.49 6.49 8.29
C GLY A 194 16.95 6.91 9.67
N SER A 195 17.38 5.92 10.45
CA SER A 195 17.82 6.07 11.84
C SER A 195 19.30 5.75 12.01
N GLU A 196 20.05 5.46 10.95
CA GLU A 196 21.49 5.20 10.98
C GLU A 196 22.31 6.49 10.86
N GLN A 197 23.60 6.41 11.18
CA GLN A 197 24.50 7.54 10.99
C GLN A 197 24.71 7.79 9.49
N GLY A 198 24.33 8.97 9.04
CA GLY A 198 24.46 9.39 7.65
C GLY A 198 23.12 9.51 6.93
N ASP A 199 22.07 8.90 7.46
CA ASP A 199 20.71 9.08 6.97
C ASP A 199 20.25 10.52 7.21
N ARG A 200 19.64 11.15 6.21
CA ARG A 200 19.31 12.57 6.26
C ARG A 200 18.35 13.01 5.16
N ILE A 201 17.75 14.18 5.36
CA ILE A 201 17.21 15.00 4.28
C ILE A 201 18.22 16.10 3.97
N THR A 202 18.56 16.31 2.70
CA THR A 202 19.45 17.38 2.24
C THR A 202 18.77 18.19 1.15
N LEU A 203 18.65 19.50 1.35
CA LEU A 203 18.31 20.45 0.30
C LEU A 203 19.56 21.29 0.04
N ASP A 204 20.03 21.29 -1.21
CA ASP A 204 21.24 21.96 -1.64
C ASP A 204 21.02 22.80 -2.91
N GLY A 205 21.80 23.87 -3.07
CA GLY A 205 21.59 24.86 -4.13
C GLY A 205 20.42 25.77 -3.80
N ASP A 206 19.50 25.93 -4.75
CA ASP A 206 18.30 26.76 -4.61
C ASP A 206 17.05 25.84 -4.56
N ALA A 207 17.18 24.71 -3.86
CA ALA A 207 16.13 23.70 -3.77
C ALA A 207 15.03 24.12 -2.80
N ASP A 208 13.77 23.91 -3.19
CA ASP A 208 12.59 24.34 -2.44
C ASP A 208 11.70 23.16 -2.05
N ALA A 209 11.22 23.16 -0.81
CA ALA A 209 10.18 22.25 -0.33
C ALA A 209 8.96 23.05 0.18
N TYR A 210 7.81 22.87 -0.47
CA TYR A 210 6.52 23.50 -0.12
C TYR A 210 5.68 22.53 0.72
N GLY A 211 6.05 22.37 1.98
CA GLY A 211 5.36 21.50 2.91
C GLY A 211 6.20 21.16 4.13
N ASN A 212 5.61 20.37 5.03
CA ASN A 212 6.29 19.92 6.24
C ASN A 212 7.36 18.86 5.90
N VAL A 213 8.55 18.97 6.51
CA VAL A 213 9.68 18.07 6.29
C VAL A 213 10.02 17.36 7.60
N ARG A 214 10.18 16.04 7.56
CA ARG A 214 10.49 15.24 8.74
C ARG A 214 11.66 14.29 8.50
N SER A 215 12.58 14.21 9.44
CA SER A 215 13.72 13.27 9.41
C SER A 215 13.92 12.64 10.79
N GLN A 216 14.08 11.31 10.83
CA GLN A 216 14.53 10.61 12.05
C GLN A 216 16.01 10.82 12.37
N ARG A 217 16.72 11.56 11.52
CA ARG A 217 18.11 11.98 11.72
C ARG A 217 18.24 13.44 11.37
N ASP A 218 19.17 13.79 10.51
CA ASP A 218 19.53 15.17 10.24
C ASP A 218 18.68 15.74 9.09
N ILE A 219 18.48 17.05 9.13
CA ILE A 219 18.01 17.87 8.02
C ILE A 219 19.15 18.85 7.72
N ILE A 220 19.66 18.85 6.49
CA ILE A 220 20.76 19.70 6.06
C ILE A 220 20.25 20.62 4.96
N LEU A 221 20.37 21.91 5.17
CA LEU A 221 20.06 22.94 4.20
C LEU A 221 21.37 23.61 3.79
N THR A 222 21.66 23.73 2.50
CA THR A 222 22.84 24.43 1.97
C THR A 222 22.48 25.28 0.75
N GLY A 223 23.35 26.23 0.39
CA GLY A 223 23.03 27.22 -0.64
C GLY A 223 21.92 28.18 -0.20
N SER A 224 20.96 28.44 -1.07
CA SER A 224 19.78 29.27 -0.80
C SER A 224 18.51 28.43 -0.60
N SER A 225 18.64 27.15 -0.25
CA SER A 225 17.50 26.23 -0.13
C SER A 225 16.46 26.70 0.90
N VAL A 226 15.17 26.47 0.60
CA VAL A 226 14.06 26.91 1.44
C VAL A 226 13.10 25.78 1.76
N ILE A 227 12.68 25.70 3.03
CA ILE A 227 11.50 24.94 3.45
C ILE A 227 10.38 25.93 3.75
N THR A 228 9.31 25.88 2.96
CA THR A 228 8.06 26.62 3.17
C THR A 228 7.09 25.73 3.95
N GLY A 229 7.37 25.55 5.24
CA GLY A 229 6.66 24.69 6.16
C GLY A 229 7.47 24.45 7.42
N ASN A 230 7.04 23.49 8.25
CA ASN A 230 7.76 23.10 9.47
C ASN A 230 8.84 22.05 9.17
N ALA A 231 9.92 22.08 9.94
CA ALA A 231 11.01 21.11 9.87
C ALA A 231 11.15 20.34 11.19
N TYR A 232 10.96 19.03 11.13
CA TYR A 232 11.03 18.13 12.28
C TYR A 232 12.22 17.18 12.14
N ALA A 233 13.22 17.28 13.01
CA ALA A 233 14.38 16.37 13.02
C ALA A 233 14.48 15.64 14.36
N GLN A 234 14.99 14.40 14.40
CA GLN A 234 15.44 13.79 15.66
C GLN A 234 16.95 13.97 15.88
N GLY A 235 17.71 14.22 14.80
CA GLY A 235 19.12 14.60 14.83
C GLY A 235 19.28 16.12 14.92
N ALA A 236 20.00 16.71 13.98
CA ALA A 236 20.22 18.15 13.87
C ALA A 236 19.53 18.75 12.64
N ILE A 237 19.09 20.01 12.78
CA ILE A 237 18.72 20.86 11.64
C ILE A 237 19.91 21.80 11.39
N ILE A 238 20.56 21.67 10.24
CA ILE A 238 21.83 22.34 9.92
C ILE A 238 21.59 23.32 8.78
N HIS A 239 21.90 24.59 9.05
CA HIS A 239 21.80 25.67 8.07
C HIS A 239 23.17 26.04 7.51
N GLY A 240 23.28 25.97 6.18
CA GLY A 240 24.28 26.69 5.40
C GLY A 240 23.89 28.16 5.23
N GLY A 241 24.81 28.96 4.69
CA GLY A 241 24.57 30.38 4.47
C GLY A 241 23.56 30.63 3.34
N GLY A 242 22.47 31.35 3.64
CA GLY A 242 21.42 31.70 2.65
C GLY A 242 20.13 30.89 2.78
N THR A 243 20.12 29.88 3.64
CA THR A 243 18.99 28.95 3.83
C THR A 243 17.89 29.50 4.73
N ARG A 244 16.66 29.00 4.59
CA ARG A 244 15.52 29.42 5.42
C ARG A 244 14.50 28.30 5.61
N VAL A 245 13.99 28.17 6.84
CA VAL A 245 12.72 27.49 7.16
C VAL A 245 11.72 28.58 7.51
N TRP A 246 10.54 28.58 6.88
CA TRP A 246 9.49 29.59 7.13
C TRP A 246 8.58 29.23 8.32
N GLY A 247 8.43 27.93 8.62
CA GLY A 247 7.67 27.45 9.76
C GLY A 247 8.55 27.20 10.99
N GLU A 248 8.09 26.30 11.86
CA GLU A 248 8.79 25.91 13.07
C GLU A 248 9.88 24.87 12.79
N GLU A 249 11.01 25.03 13.51
CA GLU A 249 12.08 24.03 13.56
C GLU A 249 12.01 23.31 14.90
N VAL A 250 11.76 21.99 14.86
CA VAL A 250 11.52 21.20 16.07
C VAL A 250 12.43 19.98 16.09
N ILE A 251 13.22 19.88 17.16
CA ILE A 251 13.95 18.65 17.48
C ILE A 251 13.04 17.71 18.28
N THR A 252 12.63 16.62 17.66
CA THR A 252 11.70 15.63 18.24
C THR A 252 12.46 14.53 18.98
N LYS A 253 11.86 14.01 20.06
CA LYS A 253 12.42 12.92 20.88
C LYS A 253 11.52 11.68 20.87
N SER A 254 11.05 11.32 19.67
CA SER A 254 10.19 10.15 19.47
C SER A 254 11.04 8.91 19.21
N SER A 255 10.50 7.72 19.50
CA SER A 255 11.12 6.46 19.07
C SER A 255 11.26 6.45 17.54
N PRO A 256 12.44 6.09 17.00
CA PRO A 256 12.62 5.87 15.58
C PRO A 256 11.58 4.88 15.05
N GLN A 257 10.98 5.18 13.90
CA GLN A 257 10.03 4.30 13.24
C GLN A 257 10.79 3.43 12.25
N ARG A 258 10.43 2.15 12.19
CA ARG A 258 11.15 1.23 11.32
C ARG A 258 10.75 1.39 9.87
N CYS A 259 11.75 1.46 9.00
CA CYS A 259 11.58 1.54 7.55
C CYS A 259 10.88 0.31 6.95
N ASP A 260 11.20 -0.88 7.45
CA ASP A 260 10.77 -2.16 6.87
C ASP A 260 9.28 -2.44 7.01
N LEU A 261 8.58 -1.71 7.89
CA LEU A 261 7.11 -1.67 7.93
C LEU A 261 6.49 -0.98 6.72
N TYR A 262 7.25 -0.10 6.04
CA TYR A 262 6.78 0.69 4.90
C TYR A 262 7.37 0.21 3.57
N LEU A 263 8.60 -0.30 3.60
CA LEU A 263 9.36 -0.74 2.44
C LEU A 263 9.69 -2.23 2.57
N ASP A 264 8.72 -3.10 2.30
CA ASP A 264 8.92 -4.54 2.27
C ASP A 264 9.46 -5.00 0.90
N SER A 265 10.79 -5.00 0.78
CA SER A 265 11.49 -5.51 -0.40
C SER A 265 11.37 -7.03 -0.58
N GLN A 266 11.21 -7.78 0.52
CA GLN A 266 11.12 -9.25 0.47
C GLN A 266 9.74 -9.69 0.02
N GLY A 267 8.68 -9.12 0.60
CA GLY A 267 7.31 -9.34 0.17
C GLY A 267 7.10 -8.99 -1.29
N LEU A 268 7.64 -7.84 -1.75
CA LEU A 268 7.54 -7.45 -3.15
C LEU A 268 8.24 -8.47 -4.08
N SER A 269 9.43 -8.95 -3.70
CA SER A 269 10.18 -9.92 -4.50
C SER A 269 9.43 -11.27 -4.59
N VAL A 270 8.77 -11.69 -3.50
CA VAL A 270 7.94 -12.89 -3.48
C VAL A 270 6.70 -12.73 -4.35
N GLU A 271 6.06 -11.55 -4.31
CA GLU A 271 4.90 -11.25 -5.16
C GLU A 271 5.26 -11.33 -6.66
N VAL A 272 6.37 -10.70 -7.06
CA VAL A 272 6.87 -10.76 -8.44
C VAL A 272 7.11 -12.21 -8.88
N GLU A 273 7.73 -13.02 -8.04
CA GLU A 273 8.00 -14.42 -8.35
C GLU A 273 6.71 -15.27 -8.41
N ASN A 274 5.73 -14.99 -7.56
CA ASN A 274 4.42 -15.64 -7.60
C ASN A 274 3.66 -15.30 -8.88
N LEU A 275 3.63 -14.02 -9.28
CA LEU A 275 3.02 -13.59 -10.54
C LEU A 275 3.68 -14.29 -11.72
N LYS A 276 5.02 -14.39 -11.72
CA LYS A 276 5.74 -15.13 -12.75
C LYS A 276 5.36 -16.62 -12.79
N GLN A 277 5.32 -17.29 -11.64
CA GLN A 277 4.98 -18.72 -11.58
C GLN A 277 3.54 -18.98 -12.01
N GLN A 278 2.63 -18.06 -11.70
CA GLN A 278 1.21 -18.18 -12.04
C GLN A 278 0.95 -18.00 -13.55
N TYR A 279 1.64 -17.06 -14.19
CA TYR A 279 1.34 -16.67 -15.58
C TYR A 279 2.36 -17.18 -16.61
N GLY A 280 3.54 -17.65 -16.18
CA GLY A 280 4.61 -18.14 -17.04
C GLY A 280 5.28 -17.03 -17.88
N ASP A 281 6.47 -17.30 -18.42
CA ASP A 281 7.16 -16.38 -19.34
C ASP A 281 6.30 -16.21 -20.60
N SER A 282 5.51 -15.14 -20.65
CA SER A 282 4.51 -14.93 -21.71
C SER A 282 5.15 -14.32 -22.96
N VAL A 283 6.17 -13.48 -22.79
CA VAL A 283 6.84 -12.78 -23.90
C VAL A 283 8.36 -12.67 -23.67
N GLY A 284 9.14 -12.89 -24.74
CA GLY A 284 10.59 -12.69 -24.74
C GLY A 284 11.02 -11.23 -24.63
N ASN A 285 12.22 -10.91 -25.12
CA ASN A 285 12.71 -9.52 -25.12
C ASN A 285 11.92 -8.66 -26.13
N ILE A 286 11.32 -7.58 -25.66
CA ILE A 286 10.61 -6.61 -26.49
C ILE A 286 11.53 -5.42 -26.73
N LYS A 287 11.94 -5.23 -27.99
CA LYS A 287 12.67 -4.04 -28.43
C LYS A 287 11.87 -3.29 -29.47
N MET A 288 11.42 -2.09 -29.11
CA MET A 288 10.67 -1.17 -29.96
C MET A 288 11.64 -0.05 -30.39
N GLY A 289 11.77 0.25 -31.70
CA GLY A 289 12.63 1.38 -32.09
C GLY A 289 13.44 1.37 -33.37
N THR A 290 13.06 0.58 -34.38
CA THR A 290 13.71 0.66 -35.70
C THR A 290 13.31 1.95 -36.45
N ASP A 291 13.97 2.30 -37.56
CA ASP A 291 13.69 3.48 -38.43
C ASP A 291 12.24 3.58 -38.96
N LYS A 292 11.40 2.61 -38.64
CA LYS A 292 9.99 2.48 -39.02
C LYS A 292 9.12 2.75 -37.80
N ARG A 293 8.05 3.55 -37.96
CA ARG A 293 7.06 3.78 -36.90
C ARG A 293 6.35 2.47 -36.60
N ARG A 294 6.70 1.86 -35.46
CA ARG A 294 6.00 0.71 -34.90
C ARG A 294 5.24 1.16 -33.67
N GLN A 295 3.96 0.85 -33.62
CA GLN A 295 3.10 1.11 -32.47
C GLN A 295 2.83 -0.21 -31.77
N TRP A 296 2.86 -0.21 -30.44
CA TRP A 296 2.49 -1.35 -29.62
C TRP A 296 1.30 -0.94 -28.75
N SER A 297 0.37 -1.86 -28.52
CA SER A 297 -0.79 -1.63 -27.67
C SER A 297 -0.97 -2.78 -26.69
N LEU A 298 -1.14 -2.45 -25.41
CA LEU A 298 -1.55 -3.40 -24.38
C LEU A 298 -2.99 -3.14 -23.99
N THR A 299 -3.83 -4.18 -24.10
CA THR A 299 -5.24 -4.15 -23.70
C THR A 299 -5.58 -5.40 -22.89
N PRO A 300 -6.77 -5.45 -22.25
CA PRO A 300 -7.24 -6.67 -21.59
C PRO A 300 -7.32 -7.90 -22.53
N GLU A 301 -7.40 -7.70 -23.84
CA GLU A 301 -7.44 -8.79 -24.83
C GLU A 301 -6.06 -9.35 -25.17
N GLY A 302 -5.01 -8.55 -25.03
CA GLY A 302 -3.69 -8.96 -25.51
C GLY A 302 -2.67 -7.84 -25.62
N LEU A 303 -1.44 -8.24 -25.93
CA LEU A 303 -0.40 -7.34 -26.43
C LEU A 303 -0.38 -7.40 -27.95
N PHE A 304 -0.53 -6.25 -28.60
CA PHE A 304 -0.60 -6.11 -30.05
C PHE A 304 0.53 -5.23 -30.58
N PHE A 305 0.95 -5.48 -31.82
CA PHE A 305 1.85 -4.58 -32.55
C PHE A 305 1.25 -4.18 -33.89
N TYR A 306 1.58 -2.97 -34.35
CA TYR A 306 1.21 -2.41 -35.65
C TYR A 306 2.46 -1.98 -36.41
N ASP A 307 2.60 -2.44 -37.66
CA ASP A 307 3.65 -2.03 -38.59
C ASP A 307 3.03 -1.22 -39.76
N GLU A 308 3.51 0.02 -39.97
CA GLU A 308 2.97 0.95 -40.97
C GLU A 308 3.55 0.74 -42.39
N GLU A 309 4.46 -0.22 -42.58
CA GLU A 309 5.23 -0.30 -43.81
C GLU A 309 4.47 -0.95 -44.98
N THR A 310 3.68 -0.17 -45.71
CA THR A 310 3.65 -0.12 -47.20
C THR A 310 2.58 0.87 -47.68
N ARG A 311 2.93 2.15 -47.83
CA ARG A 311 2.26 2.99 -48.82
C ARG A 311 3.27 3.85 -49.57
N SER A 312 3.74 3.31 -50.69
CA SER A 312 4.49 4.06 -51.70
C SER A 312 3.63 5.20 -52.25
N SER A 313 4.13 6.42 -52.07
CA SER A 313 3.98 7.56 -52.97
C SER A 313 2.56 7.92 -53.46
N GLY A 314 1.96 8.95 -52.85
CA GLY A 314 1.12 9.89 -53.59
C GLY A 314 -0.31 10.13 -53.08
N SER A 315 -0.49 10.63 -51.85
CA SER A 315 -1.51 11.64 -51.50
C SER A 315 -1.52 11.91 -49.99
N PRO A 316 -1.75 13.16 -49.55
CA PRO A 316 -1.79 13.50 -48.15
C PRO A 316 -3.19 13.26 -47.56
N VAL A 317 -3.23 13.16 -46.23
CA VAL A 317 -4.42 13.13 -45.36
C VAL A 317 -5.05 11.74 -45.22
N PHE A 318 -4.70 11.02 -44.15
CA PHE A 318 -5.69 10.52 -43.18
C PHE A 318 -5.05 10.43 -41.79
N SER A 319 -5.84 10.85 -40.82
CA SER A 319 -5.59 10.98 -39.39
C SER A 319 -5.23 9.67 -38.70
N GLN A 320 -4.55 9.80 -37.56
CA GLN A 320 -4.51 8.85 -36.45
C GLN A 320 -5.67 7.83 -36.52
N CYS A 321 -5.38 6.56 -36.81
CA CYS A 321 -6.37 5.50 -36.60
C CYS A 321 -6.56 5.38 -35.08
N ARG A 322 -7.64 5.96 -34.58
CA ARG A 322 -8.10 5.74 -33.20
C ARG A 322 -8.89 4.44 -33.18
N PHE A 323 -8.83 3.72 -32.06
CA PHE A 323 -9.42 2.39 -31.87
C PHE A 323 -10.93 2.30 -32.23
N PHE A 324 -11.64 3.43 -32.29
CA PHE A 324 -13.08 3.54 -32.58
C PHE A 324 -13.45 3.79 -34.05
N ASP A 325 -12.51 3.81 -35.00
CA ASP A 325 -12.86 3.90 -36.42
C ASP A 325 -13.40 2.55 -36.93
N LEU A 326 -14.74 2.46 -37.03
CA LEU A 326 -15.55 1.36 -37.55
C LEU A 326 -15.00 0.60 -38.79
N PRO A 327 -14.36 1.24 -39.80
CA PRO A 327 -13.79 0.50 -40.93
C PRO A 327 -12.51 -0.31 -40.58
N CYS A 328 -11.81 -0.01 -39.48
CA CYS A 328 -10.64 -0.77 -39.02
C CYS A 328 -11.03 -1.99 -38.15
N ILE A 329 -12.07 -1.85 -37.32
CA ILE A 329 -12.61 -2.94 -36.46
C ILE A 329 -13.22 -4.07 -37.31
N LEU A 330 -13.88 -3.75 -38.42
CA LEU A 330 -14.41 -4.79 -39.33
C LEU A 330 -13.29 -5.65 -39.95
N ASN A 331 -12.07 -5.12 -40.08
CA ASN A 331 -10.91 -5.88 -40.54
C ASN A 331 -10.25 -6.68 -39.38
N PHE A 332 -10.40 -6.21 -38.13
CA PHE A 332 -10.04 -6.95 -36.91
C PHE A 332 -10.87 -8.22 -36.78
N PHE A 333 -12.20 -8.16 -36.88
CA PHE A 333 -13.06 -9.35 -36.78
C PHE A 333 -12.86 -10.35 -37.93
N VAL A 334 -12.53 -9.90 -39.14
CA VAL A 334 -12.34 -10.79 -40.30
C VAL A 334 -10.99 -11.50 -40.27
N ASN A 335 -9.94 -10.89 -39.70
CA ASN A 335 -8.63 -11.53 -39.52
C ASN A 335 -8.53 -12.34 -38.21
N PHE A 336 -9.30 -11.97 -37.18
CA PHE A 336 -9.45 -12.71 -35.91
C PHE A 336 -9.91 -14.17 -36.13
N PHE A 337 -10.88 -14.40 -37.03
CA PHE A 337 -11.31 -15.77 -37.36
C PHE A 337 -10.32 -16.57 -38.23
N ARG A 338 -9.30 -15.95 -38.82
CA ARG A 338 -8.23 -16.66 -39.54
C ARG A 338 -7.10 -17.13 -38.62
N GLY A 339 -6.91 -16.49 -37.46
CA GLY A 339 -5.94 -16.90 -36.42
C GLY A 339 -6.34 -18.17 -35.65
N LEU A 340 -7.64 -18.49 -35.62
CA LEU A 340 -8.20 -19.70 -34.99
C LEU A 340 -7.75 -21.04 -35.64
N LEU A 341 -6.94 -20.98 -36.72
CA LEU A 341 -6.38 -22.14 -37.43
C LEU A 341 -4.91 -22.45 -37.07
N GLY A 342 -4.36 -21.87 -36.00
CA GLY A 342 -3.12 -22.37 -35.39
C GLY A 342 -1.84 -21.99 -36.15
N PHE A 343 -1.62 -20.70 -36.41
CA PHE A 343 -0.33 -20.20 -36.88
C PHE A 343 0.42 -19.54 -35.73
N ASN A 344 1.50 -20.18 -35.28
CA ASN A 344 2.50 -19.61 -34.40
C ASN A 344 3.45 -18.74 -35.24
N ILE A 345 3.49 -17.42 -35.01
CA ILE A 345 4.19 -16.47 -35.91
C ILE A 345 5.42 -15.80 -35.26
N CYS A 346 5.72 -16.03 -33.99
CA CYS A 346 6.87 -15.37 -33.35
C CYS A 346 7.68 -16.37 -32.54
N ASN A 347 8.66 -17.04 -33.17
CA ASN A 347 9.61 -17.88 -32.46
C ASN A 347 11.05 -17.51 -32.85
N ASN A 348 11.65 -16.59 -32.10
CA ASN A 348 13.06 -16.55 -31.69
C ASN A 348 13.39 -15.17 -31.05
N ASN A 349 14.38 -15.19 -30.14
CA ASN A 349 14.81 -14.16 -29.19
C ASN A 349 15.26 -12.78 -29.75
N TYR A 350 14.88 -12.42 -30.97
CA TYR A 350 15.00 -11.08 -31.53
C TYR A 350 13.82 -10.88 -32.49
N VAL A 351 13.00 -9.85 -32.27
CA VAL A 351 11.83 -9.56 -33.13
C VAL A 351 12.30 -9.26 -34.57
N SER A 352 12.15 -10.23 -35.46
CA SER A 352 12.21 -10.07 -36.92
C SER A 352 10.87 -10.52 -37.51
N CYS A 353 9.89 -9.64 -37.50
CA CYS A 353 8.68 -9.81 -38.30
C CYS A 353 9.03 -9.52 -39.76
N ASP A 354 8.98 -10.54 -40.61
CA ASP A 354 9.14 -10.37 -42.06
C ASP A 354 7.93 -9.65 -42.66
N SER A 355 8.20 -8.79 -43.63
CA SER A 355 7.48 -7.57 -43.96
C SER A 355 6.40 -7.76 -45.02
N SER A 356 5.21 -8.22 -44.65
CA SER A 356 4.10 -8.21 -45.62
C SER A 356 2.67 -8.04 -45.08
N GLN A 357 2.47 -7.62 -43.83
CA GLN A 357 1.11 -7.37 -43.30
C GLN A 357 1.02 -5.98 -42.65
N VAL A 358 0.14 -5.13 -43.20
CA VAL A 358 -0.27 -3.86 -42.61
C VAL A 358 -1.49 -4.17 -41.72
N GLY A 359 -1.36 -3.98 -40.41
CA GLY A 359 -2.45 -4.25 -39.46
C GLY A 359 -1.96 -4.58 -38.05
N TRP A 360 -2.88 -4.52 -37.09
CA TRP A 360 -2.62 -4.99 -35.73
C TRP A 360 -2.49 -6.50 -35.72
N THR A 361 -1.40 -6.99 -35.15
CA THR A 361 -1.14 -8.42 -34.97
C THR A 361 -0.98 -8.71 -33.49
N GLU A 362 -1.72 -9.70 -32.98
CA GLU A 362 -1.60 -10.19 -31.61
C GLU A 362 -0.22 -10.84 -31.42
N HIS A 363 0.54 -10.33 -30.45
CA HIS A 363 1.85 -10.86 -30.09
C HIS A 363 1.76 -11.91 -28.98
N SER A 364 0.91 -11.64 -27.98
CA SER A 364 0.66 -12.53 -26.86
C SER A 364 -0.71 -12.26 -26.27
N GLN A 365 -1.35 -13.33 -25.80
CA GLN A 365 -2.50 -13.23 -24.92
C GLN A 365 -2.05 -12.67 -23.57
N VAL A 366 -2.95 -11.91 -22.96
CA VAL A 366 -2.82 -11.42 -21.59
C VAL A 366 -3.65 -12.36 -20.70
N ILE A 367 -3.07 -12.84 -19.60
CA ILE A 367 -3.77 -13.76 -18.68
C ILE A 367 -4.14 -12.95 -17.44
N ASP A 368 -5.44 -12.84 -17.15
CA ASP A 368 -5.95 -12.05 -16.01
C ASP A 368 -5.36 -10.62 -15.97
N ASN A 369 -5.44 -9.94 -17.12
CA ASN A 369 -4.89 -8.61 -17.35
C ASN A 369 -3.38 -8.46 -17.07
N THR A 370 -2.65 -9.58 -16.98
CA THR A 370 -1.23 -9.63 -16.64
C THR A 370 -0.39 -10.15 -17.80
N ILE A 371 0.75 -9.49 -18.04
CA ILE A 371 1.75 -9.94 -19.02
C ILE A 371 3.14 -9.98 -18.40
N VAL A 372 3.89 -11.05 -18.67
CA VAL A 372 5.28 -11.22 -18.22
C VAL A 372 6.22 -11.09 -19.41
N VAL A 373 7.18 -10.17 -19.32
CA VAL A 373 8.17 -9.86 -20.38
C VAL A 373 9.59 -9.97 -19.82
N ASN A 374 10.54 -10.43 -20.64
CA ASN A 374 11.93 -10.55 -20.18
C ASN A 374 12.62 -9.19 -20.04
N ASN A 375 12.61 -8.37 -21.09
CA ASN A 375 13.13 -7.01 -21.08
C ASN A 375 12.23 -6.18 -22.00
N LEU A 376 12.00 -4.92 -21.65
CA LEU A 376 11.25 -4.00 -22.50
C LEU A 376 12.10 -2.76 -22.75
N THR A 377 12.45 -2.54 -24.02
CA THR A 377 13.26 -1.40 -24.44
C THR A 377 12.55 -0.63 -25.54
N LEU A 378 12.23 0.62 -25.27
CA LEU A 378 11.66 1.61 -26.17
C LEU A 378 12.78 2.58 -26.60
N THR A 379 13.19 2.54 -27.87
CA THR A 379 14.29 3.34 -28.44
C THR A 379 13.85 4.09 -29.70
N GLY A 380 14.37 5.27 -30.02
CA GLY A 380 13.96 5.98 -31.25
C GLY A 380 12.59 6.68 -31.14
N ASN A 381 11.64 6.42 -32.05
CA ASN A 381 10.27 7.01 -32.05
C ASN A 381 9.09 6.01 -31.89
N PRO A 382 9.16 4.99 -31.02
CA PRO A 382 8.06 4.06 -30.81
C PRO A 382 7.01 4.71 -29.91
N THR A 383 5.76 4.28 -30.07
CA THR A 383 4.66 4.62 -29.15
C THR A 383 4.11 3.31 -28.60
N PHE A 384 4.19 3.15 -27.28
CA PHE A 384 3.51 2.09 -26.55
C PHE A 384 2.24 2.65 -25.91
N ILE A 385 1.09 2.12 -26.28
CA ILE A 385 -0.22 2.57 -25.82
C ILE A 385 -0.78 1.52 -24.85
N VAL A 386 -1.37 1.97 -23.77
CA VAL A 386 -2.07 1.12 -22.81
C VAL A 386 -3.51 1.61 -22.72
N SER A 387 -4.46 0.75 -23.06
CA SER A 387 -5.87 1.13 -23.20
C SER A 387 -6.80 0.05 -22.64
N GLY A 388 -7.89 0.47 -22.01
CA GLY A 388 -8.99 -0.40 -21.61
C GLY A 388 -9.92 -0.74 -22.78
N LEU A 389 -10.95 -1.55 -22.49
CA LEU A 389 -12.04 -1.86 -23.40
C LEU A 389 -13.03 -0.68 -23.50
N GLU A 390 -13.97 -0.76 -24.45
CA GLU A 390 -15.04 0.25 -24.59
C GLU A 390 -15.94 0.34 -23.35
N SER A 391 -16.02 -0.73 -22.54
CA SER A 391 -16.75 -0.76 -21.28
C SER A 391 -16.05 -0.02 -20.14
N ASP A 392 -14.76 0.26 -20.29
CA ASP A 392 -13.95 0.88 -19.25
C ASP A 392 -14.01 2.41 -19.36
N SER A 393 -13.83 3.07 -18.23
CA SER A 393 -13.97 4.54 -18.14
C SER A 393 -12.97 5.12 -17.17
N GLN A 394 -12.86 6.45 -17.12
CA GLN A 394 -12.02 7.14 -16.14
C GLN A 394 -12.44 6.83 -14.68
N ALA A 395 -13.72 6.55 -14.44
CA ALA A 395 -14.23 6.20 -13.11
C ALA A 395 -14.04 4.71 -12.76
N ASN A 396 -13.78 3.86 -13.76
CA ASN A 396 -13.53 2.44 -13.60
C ASN A 396 -12.56 1.99 -14.71
N PRO A 397 -11.25 2.28 -14.55
CA PRO A 397 -10.27 1.96 -15.58
C PRO A 397 -9.92 0.48 -15.60
N ALA A 398 -9.54 -0.05 -16.76
CA ALA A 398 -8.94 -1.37 -16.88
C ALA A 398 -7.64 -1.45 -16.09
N GLN A 399 -7.57 -2.34 -15.12
CA GLN A 399 -6.34 -2.60 -14.36
C GLN A 399 -5.48 -3.60 -15.14
N LEU A 400 -4.37 -3.13 -15.69
CA LEU A 400 -3.41 -3.92 -16.45
C LEU A 400 -2.11 -4.03 -15.67
N ARG A 401 -1.56 -5.24 -15.60
CA ARG A 401 -0.30 -5.54 -14.90
C ARG A 401 0.75 -6.00 -15.90
N MET A 402 1.97 -5.48 -15.76
CA MET A 402 3.12 -5.93 -16.53
C MET A 402 4.26 -6.30 -15.58
N VAL A 403 4.78 -7.51 -15.71
CA VAL A 403 5.97 -7.98 -14.99
C VAL A 403 7.15 -8.00 -15.95
N VAL A 404 8.22 -7.28 -15.59
CA VAL A 404 9.47 -7.18 -16.36
C VAL A 404 10.58 -7.85 -15.54
N GLU A 405 11.04 -9.01 -16.00
CA GLU A 405 12.07 -9.80 -15.30
C GLU A 405 13.47 -9.17 -15.34
N GLY A 406 13.74 -8.37 -16.37
CA GLY A 406 14.99 -7.67 -16.59
C GLY A 406 14.78 -6.16 -16.53
N GLU A 407 15.29 -5.45 -17.53
CA GLU A 407 15.27 -3.99 -17.57
C GLU A 407 14.05 -3.44 -18.31
N PHE A 408 13.53 -2.33 -17.79
CA PHE A 408 12.51 -1.51 -18.45
C PHE A 408 13.14 -0.17 -18.83
N ASN A 409 13.38 0.05 -20.13
CA ASN A 409 14.05 1.24 -20.62
C ASN A 409 13.20 1.97 -21.66
N VAL A 410 12.99 3.26 -21.46
CA VAL A 410 12.31 4.16 -22.39
C VAL A 410 13.24 5.30 -22.80
N SER A 411 14.17 5.02 -23.71
CA SER A 411 15.15 5.97 -24.23
C SER A 411 14.84 6.35 -25.69
N GLY A 412 13.87 7.23 -25.92
CA GLY A 412 13.41 7.66 -27.24
C GLY A 412 13.66 9.15 -27.56
N GLY A 413 13.72 9.52 -28.83
CA GLY A 413 13.76 10.92 -29.30
C GLY A 413 12.39 11.49 -29.70
N GLY A 414 11.32 10.70 -29.55
CA GLY A 414 9.96 11.03 -29.99
C GLY A 414 9.08 11.67 -28.92
N ARG A 415 7.97 12.29 -29.34
CA ARG A 415 6.90 12.73 -28.42
C ARG A 415 6.05 11.51 -28.06
N ASN A 416 5.90 11.23 -26.76
CA ASN A 416 5.02 10.21 -26.18
C ASN A 416 5.48 8.76 -26.41
N GLY A 417 6.57 8.36 -25.76
CA GLY A 417 7.08 6.98 -25.81
C GLY A 417 6.14 5.95 -25.20
N LEU A 418 5.48 6.30 -24.08
CA LEU A 418 4.41 5.52 -23.43
C LEU A 418 3.20 6.42 -23.24
N VAL A 419 2.02 5.91 -23.57
CA VAL A 419 0.73 6.59 -23.39
C VAL A 419 -0.19 5.63 -22.65
N VAL A 420 -0.75 6.07 -21.53
CA VAL A 420 -1.80 5.33 -20.82
C VAL A 420 -3.11 6.09 -20.99
N GLU A 421 -4.08 5.52 -21.71
CA GLU A 421 -5.36 6.15 -22.01
C GLU A 421 -6.27 6.23 -20.78
N ASP A 422 -7.23 7.17 -20.77
CA ASP A 422 -8.06 7.52 -19.60
C ASP A 422 -8.89 6.39 -19.02
N ASN A 423 -9.11 5.32 -19.77
CA ASN A 423 -9.84 4.14 -19.35
C ASN A 423 -8.92 2.99 -18.90
N ALA A 424 -7.62 3.24 -18.67
CA ALA A 424 -6.66 2.22 -18.25
C ALA A 424 -5.86 2.63 -17.01
N HIS A 425 -5.28 1.65 -16.33
CA HIS A 425 -4.28 1.82 -15.29
C HIS A 425 -3.19 0.78 -15.54
N LEU A 426 -1.93 1.21 -15.60
CA LEU A 426 -0.81 0.29 -15.72
C LEU A 426 -0.08 0.17 -14.39
N GLU A 427 0.00 -1.06 -13.89
CA GLU A 427 0.88 -1.42 -12.79
C GLU A 427 2.06 -2.22 -13.33
N LEU A 428 3.26 -1.71 -13.10
CA LEU A 428 4.50 -2.25 -13.63
C LEU A 428 5.34 -2.82 -12.49
N PHE A 429 5.64 -4.12 -12.55
CA PHE A 429 6.57 -4.78 -11.65
C PHE A 429 7.91 -4.98 -12.38
N VAL A 430 8.99 -4.38 -11.89
CA VAL A 430 10.31 -4.45 -12.54
C VAL A 430 11.35 -5.02 -11.58
N LYS A 431 11.98 -6.11 -11.99
CA LYS A 431 13.05 -6.77 -11.22
C LYS A 431 14.43 -6.18 -11.48
N GLY A 432 14.69 -5.73 -12.71
CA GLY A 432 15.89 -5.00 -13.09
C GLY A 432 15.72 -3.48 -12.96
N LYS A 433 16.54 -2.74 -13.69
CA LYS A 433 16.52 -1.27 -13.67
C LYS A 433 15.40 -0.72 -14.52
N THR A 434 14.83 0.38 -14.05
CA THR A 434 13.85 1.19 -14.78
C THR A 434 14.50 2.50 -15.19
N GLU A 435 14.63 2.76 -16.49
CA GLU A 435 15.18 4.02 -17.02
C GLU A 435 14.15 4.70 -17.91
N LEU A 436 13.72 5.90 -17.54
CA LEU A 436 12.84 6.76 -18.33
C LEU A 436 13.69 7.91 -18.87
N GLY A 437 14.00 7.85 -20.15
CA GLY A 437 14.86 8.81 -20.87
C GLY A 437 14.07 9.87 -21.64
N SER A 438 14.77 10.63 -22.47
CA SER A 438 14.29 11.90 -23.04
C SER A 438 12.88 11.86 -23.61
N ASN A 439 12.06 12.83 -23.22
CA ASN A 439 10.69 13.04 -23.72
C ASN A 439 9.69 11.91 -23.44
N PHE A 440 9.91 11.09 -22.40
CA PHE A 440 8.81 10.38 -21.76
C PHE A 440 7.80 11.43 -21.26
N GLN A 441 6.69 11.57 -21.96
CA GLN A 441 5.63 12.51 -21.64
C GLN A 441 4.38 11.67 -21.47
N LEU A 442 3.99 11.42 -20.22
CA LEU A 442 2.65 10.91 -19.94
C LEU A 442 1.56 12.01 -20.10
N GLY A 443 1.99 13.19 -20.60
CA GLY A 443 1.25 14.32 -21.20
C GLY A 443 -0.27 14.39 -21.05
N ASP A 444 -0.76 15.47 -20.45
CA ASP A 444 -2.16 15.93 -20.34
C ASP A 444 -3.20 14.93 -19.80
N THR A 445 -2.81 13.70 -19.42
CA THR A 445 -3.72 12.78 -18.74
C THR A 445 -4.17 13.40 -17.44
N LYS A 446 -5.48 13.40 -17.21
CA LYS A 446 -6.04 13.83 -15.93
C LYS A 446 -5.37 13.02 -14.81
N PRO A 447 -4.92 13.67 -13.73
CA PRO A 447 -4.08 13.01 -12.72
C PRO A 447 -4.78 11.81 -12.08
N THR A 448 -6.12 11.86 -12.02
CA THR A 448 -6.95 10.96 -11.26
C THR A 448 -7.93 10.17 -12.10
N ARG A 449 -7.89 8.85 -11.94
CA ARG A 449 -8.88 7.91 -12.44
C ARG A 449 -9.45 7.19 -11.23
N ALA A 450 -10.49 7.76 -10.63
CA ALA A 450 -11.09 7.24 -9.38
C ALA A 450 -10.06 6.99 -8.24
N GLY A 451 -9.17 7.96 -8.01
CA GLY A 451 -8.10 7.87 -7.00
C GLY A 451 -6.83 7.16 -7.49
N ALA A 452 -6.87 6.32 -8.52
CA ALA A 452 -5.66 5.67 -9.03
C ALA A 452 -4.90 6.58 -10.03
N PRO A 453 -3.56 6.68 -9.93
CA PRO A 453 -2.76 7.33 -10.96
C PRO A 453 -2.71 6.46 -12.23
N PRO A 454 -2.35 7.02 -13.40
CA PRO A 454 -2.28 6.24 -14.64
C PRO A 454 -1.16 5.18 -14.65
N LEU A 455 -0.08 5.37 -13.88
CA LEU A 455 1.04 4.44 -13.80
C LEU A 455 1.46 4.21 -12.34
N THR A 456 1.70 2.95 -11.98
CA THR A 456 2.38 2.55 -10.74
C THR A 456 3.61 1.73 -11.12
N ILE A 457 4.78 2.07 -10.55
CA ILE A 457 6.05 1.36 -10.78
C ILE A 457 6.48 0.73 -9.46
N ASN A 458 6.44 -0.60 -9.41
CA ASN A 458 6.91 -1.43 -8.32
C ASN A 458 8.27 -2.04 -8.70
N SER A 459 9.35 -1.51 -8.14
CA SER A 459 10.71 -1.98 -8.41
C SER A 459 11.25 -2.83 -7.27
N SER A 460 11.57 -4.09 -7.55
CA SER A 460 12.24 -4.99 -6.60
C SER A 460 13.77 -4.93 -6.72
N TYR A 461 14.32 -4.00 -7.52
CA TYR A 461 15.75 -3.87 -7.71
C TYR A 461 16.44 -3.30 -6.47
N SER A 462 17.44 -4.02 -5.96
CA SER A 462 18.23 -3.65 -4.78
C SER A 462 19.75 -3.58 -5.03
N GLY A 463 20.14 -3.60 -6.31
CA GLY A 463 21.55 -3.56 -6.72
C GLY A 463 22.16 -2.16 -6.73
N VAL A 464 23.40 -2.06 -7.21
CA VAL A 464 24.12 -0.78 -7.33
C VAL A 464 23.52 0.09 -8.45
N GLY A 465 23.33 1.38 -8.15
CA GLY A 465 22.78 2.37 -9.06
C GLY A 465 21.30 2.64 -8.79
N ASP A 466 20.64 3.27 -9.75
CA ASP A 466 19.24 3.67 -9.62
C ASP A 466 18.34 2.47 -9.95
N ALA A 467 17.39 2.17 -9.05
CA ALA A 467 16.30 1.24 -9.32
C ALA A 467 15.32 1.83 -10.33
N VAL A 468 15.02 3.12 -10.15
CA VAL A 468 14.21 3.90 -11.09
C VAL A 468 14.92 5.23 -11.36
N ALA A 469 15.24 5.50 -12.61
CA ALA A 469 15.85 6.73 -13.07
C ALA A 469 14.93 7.47 -14.05
N VAL A 470 14.57 8.71 -13.72
CA VAL A 470 13.72 9.58 -14.54
C VAL A 470 14.57 10.74 -15.03
N ASN A 471 14.94 10.72 -16.31
CA ASN A 471 15.99 11.57 -16.87
C ASN A 471 15.50 12.42 -18.05
N SER A 472 16.27 13.48 -18.32
CA SER A 472 16.26 14.20 -19.61
C SER A 472 14.91 14.85 -19.98
N GLY A 473 14.31 15.60 -19.06
CA GLY A 473 13.06 16.33 -19.32
C GLY A 473 11.82 15.45 -19.36
N SER A 474 11.90 14.26 -18.76
CA SER A 474 10.77 13.35 -18.65
C SER A 474 9.70 13.90 -17.71
N HIS A 475 8.45 13.60 -17.99
CA HIS A 475 7.31 13.89 -17.15
C HIS A 475 6.51 12.61 -16.90
N LEU A 476 6.62 12.12 -15.67
CA LEU A 476 5.91 10.96 -15.15
C LEU A 476 4.74 11.43 -14.29
N VAL A 477 3.54 10.89 -14.55
CA VAL A 477 2.39 10.97 -13.64
C VAL A 477 2.15 9.56 -13.13
N GLY A 478 2.38 9.33 -11.85
CA GLY A 478 2.41 7.97 -11.32
C GLY A 478 3.08 7.85 -9.96
N ASN A 479 2.89 6.68 -9.35
CA ASN A 479 3.51 6.33 -8.08
C ASN A 479 4.71 5.41 -8.30
N ILE A 480 5.75 5.58 -7.50
CA ILE A 480 6.97 4.76 -7.53
C ILE A 480 7.16 4.13 -6.16
N TYR A 481 7.24 2.80 -6.13
CA TYR A 481 7.59 2.01 -4.96
C TYR A 481 8.85 1.21 -5.25
N ALA A 482 9.96 1.56 -4.61
CA ALA A 482 11.29 0.98 -4.81
C ALA A 482 11.96 0.66 -3.46
N PRO A 483 11.40 -0.27 -2.67
CA PRO A 483 11.80 -0.51 -1.28
C PRO A 483 13.28 -0.86 -1.09
N GLY A 484 13.89 -1.54 -2.06
CA GLY A 484 15.29 -1.98 -1.99
C GLY A 484 16.30 -1.04 -2.63
N GLY A 485 15.86 0.03 -3.32
CA GLY A 485 16.71 0.74 -4.26
C GLY A 485 16.51 2.25 -4.29
N LYS A 486 17.37 2.92 -5.07
CA LYS A 486 17.37 4.37 -5.20
C LYS A 486 16.49 4.85 -6.35
N VAL A 487 15.71 5.90 -6.13
CA VAL A 487 14.97 6.62 -7.17
C VAL A 487 15.69 7.92 -7.48
N SER A 488 16.13 8.08 -8.72
CA SER A 488 16.77 9.32 -9.19
C SER A 488 15.91 10.03 -10.22
N ILE A 489 15.73 11.34 -10.03
CA ILE A 489 15.00 12.23 -10.93
C ILE A 489 15.97 13.32 -11.32
N ASN A 490 16.27 13.45 -12.60
CA ASN A 490 17.30 14.34 -13.10
C ASN A 490 16.76 15.21 -14.25
N SER A 491 16.72 16.53 -14.02
CA SER A 491 16.09 17.52 -14.89
C SER A 491 14.73 17.07 -15.41
N SER A 492 13.92 16.48 -14.53
CA SER A 492 12.67 15.81 -14.89
C SER A 492 11.60 16.05 -13.85
N ARG A 493 10.36 15.69 -14.18
CA ARG A 493 9.19 15.88 -13.34
C ARG A 493 8.50 14.56 -13.01
N VAL A 494 8.17 14.36 -11.74
CA VAL A 494 7.30 13.29 -11.26
C VAL A 494 6.10 13.90 -10.55
N THR A 495 4.90 13.46 -10.88
CA THR A 495 3.65 13.85 -10.21
C THR A 495 2.95 12.62 -9.64
N GLY A 496 2.94 12.48 -8.32
CA GLY A 496 2.48 11.29 -7.58
C GLY A 496 3.27 11.10 -6.29
N SER A 497 3.38 9.86 -5.81
CA SER A 497 4.16 9.49 -4.62
C SER A 497 5.42 8.69 -4.96
N ILE A 498 6.44 8.78 -4.11
CA ILE A 498 7.71 8.05 -4.25
C ILE A 498 8.11 7.49 -2.90
N TRP A 499 8.15 6.17 -2.80
CA TRP A 499 8.58 5.43 -1.62
C TRP A 499 9.78 4.58 -1.99
N ALA A 500 10.95 4.89 -1.43
CA ALA A 500 12.21 4.27 -1.86
C ALA A 500 13.25 4.19 -0.73
N GLN A 501 14.32 3.44 -0.95
CA GLN A 501 15.43 3.45 0.00
C GLN A 501 16.10 4.83 0.04
N GLU A 502 16.30 5.43 -1.14
CA GLU A 502 16.91 6.73 -1.34
C GLU A 502 16.17 7.48 -2.46
N ILE A 503 15.95 8.78 -2.31
CA ILE A 503 15.31 9.66 -3.30
C ILE A 503 16.27 10.80 -3.63
N ASP A 504 16.68 10.90 -4.89
CA ASP A 504 17.54 11.99 -5.40
C ASP A 504 16.77 12.79 -6.47
N ALA A 505 16.41 14.05 -6.20
CA ALA A 505 15.93 15.00 -7.20
C ALA A 505 17.03 16.01 -7.54
N LEU A 506 17.53 15.96 -8.76
CA LEU A 506 18.77 16.60 -9.21
C LEU A 506 18.51 17.53 -10.40
N ASN A 507 19.34 18.58 -10.54
CA ASN A 507 19.38 19.46 -11.72
C ASN A 507 18.00 19.98 -12.15
N ASP A 508 17.31 20.72 -11.27
CA ASP A 508 16.01 21.37 -11.55
C ASP A 508 14.85 20.38 -11.72
N SER A 509 14.89 19.29 -10.95
CA SER A 509 13.85 18.28 -10.93
C SER A 509 12.65 18.71 -10.09
N ARG A 510 11.47 18.18 -10.42
CA ARG A 510 10.23 18.50 -9.71
C ARG A 510 9.52 17.24 -9.26
N ILE A 511 9.29 17.13 -7.96
CA ILE A 511 8.43 16.10 -7.36
C ILE A 511 7.18 16.78 -6.80
N ILE A 512 6.02 16.41 -7.33
CA ILE A 512 4.76 17.07 -6.97
C ILE A 512 3.74 16.03 -6.57
N TYR A 513 3.30 16.06 -5.32
CA TYR A 513 2.24 15.18 -4.86
C TYR A 513 0.88 15.77 -5.21
N ASN A 514 0.05 15.01 -5.92
CA ASN A 514 -1.35 15.39 -6.10
C ASN A 514 -2.20 14.68 -5.06
N GLU A 515 -2.83 15.43 -4.16
CA GLU A 515 -3.71 14.88 -3.12
C GLU A 515 -4.88 14.10 -3.68
N GLU A 516 -5.30 14.40 -4.91
CA GLU A 516 -6.40 13.67 -5.56
C GLU A 516 -5.95 12.28 -6.06
N ASN A 517 -4.65 12.04 -6.28
CA ASN A 517 -4.08 10.76 -6.78
C ASN A 517 -3.97 9.68 -5.66
N VAL A 518 -4.92 9.71 -4.73
CA VAL A 518 -4.98 8.90 -3.50
C VAL A 518 -4.73 7.42 -3.81
N VAL A 519 -3.58 6.90 -3.37
CA VAL A 519 -3.32 5.45 -3.28
C VAL A 519 -4.57 4.82 -2.67
N ALA A 520 -5.21 3.85 -3.33
CA ALA A 520 -6.47 3.26 -2.87
C ALA A 520 -6.39 2.69 -1.43
N ASP A 521 -5.18 2.55 -0.88
CA ASP A 521 -4.92 2.13 0.49
C ASP A 521 -4.86 3.29 1.52
N SER A 522 -4.95 4.56 1.09
CA SER A 522 -5.00 5.76 1.95
C SER A 522 -6.42 6.26 2.28
N GLN A 523 -7.44 5.44 2.07
CA GLN A 523 -8.83 5.72 2.48
C GLN A 523 -9.07 5.69 4.00
N ALA A 524 -8.03 5.53 4.82
CA ALA A 524 -8.11 5.78 6.26
C ALA A 524 -7.46 7.13 6.53
N ILE A 525 -8.24 8.22 6.54
CA ILE A 525 -8.12 9.42 7.39
C ILE A 525 -9.26 10.36 6.97
N GLU A 526 -10.36 10.34 7.74
CA GLU A 526 -11.10 11.56 8.02
C GLU A 526 -10.77 11.95 9.46
N THR A 527 -10.59 13.26 9.67
CA THR A 527 -10.40 13.98 10.94
C THR A 527 -9.11 13.75 11.74
N GLU A 528 -8.19 14.72 11.71
CA GLU A 528 -7.93 15.62 12.85
C GLU A 528 -7.04 16.81 12.41
N THR A 529 -7.56 18.01 12.66
CA THR A 529 -6.97 19.31 12.28
C THR A 529 -5.74 19.67 13.10
N ALA A 530 -4.82 20.43 12.49
CA ALA A 530 -3.66 21.04 13.12
C ALA A 530 -4.05 21.89 14.35
N GLY A 531 -3.82 21.35 15.53
CA GLY A 531 -4.01 22.02 16.82
C GLY A 531 -4.02 20.98 17.93
N GLU A 532 -2.92 20.94 18.68
CA GLU A 532 -2.71 20.25 19.97
C GLU A 532 -3.61 19.05 20.36
N SER A 533 -2.95 17.92 20.64
CA SER A 533 -3.39 16.86 21.59
C SER A 533 -4.56 15.92 21.22
N GLY A 534 -4.66 15.48 19.97
CA GLY A 534 -5.49 14.31 19.61
C GLY A 534 -4.64 13.18 19.06
N ASN A 535 -4.60 12.01 19.71
CA ASN A 535 -4.18 10.76 19.07
C ASN A 535 -5.42 9.91 18.74
N GLY A 536 -6.22 10.34 17.76
CA GLY A 536 -7.37 9.55 17.30
C GLY A 536 -6.96 8.32 16.48
N PHE A 537 -7.09 7.11 17.01
CA PHE A 537 -7.01 5.89 16.19
C PHE A 537 -8.33 5.69 15.45
N ASN A 538 -8.27 5.43 14.14
CA ASN A 538 -9.44 5.10 13.33
C ASN A 538 -9.62 3.57 13.29
N TRP A 539 -10.76 3.10 13.78
CA TRP A 539 -11.08 1.68 13.96
C TRP A 539 -11.77 1.10 12.72
N GLN A 540 -11.23 0.01 12.16
CA GLN A 540 -11.99 -0.87 11.28
C GLN A 540 -12.30 -2.18 12.00
N TRP A 541 -13.59 -2.41 12.25
CA TRP A 541 -14.11 -3.71 12.67
C TRP A 541 -14.10 -4.66 11.47
N ARG A 542 -13.55 -5.86 11.64
CA ARG A 542 -13.81 -6.99 10.75
C ARG A 542 -15.00 -7.80 11.27
#